data_AF-S3NJI8-F1
#
_entry.id   AF-S3NJI8-F1
#
_cell.length_a   1.000
_cell.length_b   1.000
_cell.length_c   1.000
_cell.angle_alpha   90.00
_cell.angle_beta   90.00
_cell.angle_gamma   90.00
#
_symmetry.space_group_name_H-M   'P 1'
#
loop_
_entity.id
_entity.type
_entity.pdbx_description
1 polymer ?
#
loop_
_entity_poly.entity_id
_entity_poly.type
_entity_poly.pdbx_seq_one_letter_code
_entity_poly.pdbx_strand_id
1 'polypeptide(L)'
;MQNNHKVAGIALIILAIAVAGFCSGFIMDLNQPSSFEIDHESQDINNSIFKIYRGQIYASVPSNGEYPMPEADPASFRSLNQDGRYQNRQFAVDQRHAYCGNLSVAALNPATTHALEHNYFSDGLNTVYCAAMSQRNPEVSGFKEIKQTWLYGWGLADKPQTYNYQVVHLPKSTVPYRAILNADIVTNGQAVYYKGLAMPEANPNHLEAVAVPQDDQSIRLSHEFYHDQNSVFFKHHKLDIKSNNQLYSFYIDGLDQAYLFDPRQGQVIVDQLAFDPQNRPYQLLSSYGSHVNHAFFLSKQGVYFFDRKTQRIERAGDNPFLEGTWQEISPLIFSYNNQTYFLHGSSRRGGNKNPRLISRSTHLYQLKDAPAGAWQKVQDVGTHHFAEVWKKGEKYYYFDRLGSSQLIGQVIYEIQGTQALQLLLQGDPTADEIRKLTRQDQLKSVATTEVLKATTYYQKMLFGMIALPS
;
A
#
# COMPACT_ATOMS: atom_id res chain seq x y z
N MET A 1 8.39 -62.95 17.12
CA MET A 1 8.73 -62.04 15.99
C MET A 1 7.69 -62.04 14.87
N GLN A 2 7.07 -63.18 14.49
CA GLN A 2 6.11 -63.27 13.38
C GLN A 2 4.79 -62.47 13.58
N ASN A 3 4.35 -62.26 14.83
CA ASN A 3 3.14 -61.48 15.15
C ASN A 3 3.34 -59.97 14.93
N ASN A 4 4.55 -59.46 15.16
CA ASN A 4 4.87 -58.02 15.03
C ASN A 4 4.88 -57.57 13.57
N HIS A 5 5.28 -58.45 12.63
CA HIS A 5 5.24 -58.13 11.20
C HIS A 5 3.81 -58.08 10.64
N LYS A 6 2.90 -58.93 11.13
CA LYS A 6 1.48 -58.89 10.75
C LYS A 6 0.78 -57.64 11.30
N VAL A 7 1.04 -57.29 12.57
CA VAL A 7 0.51 -56.07 13.19
C VAL A 7 1.07 -54.82 12.51
N ALA A 8 2.37 -54.79 12.18
CA ALA A 8 2.97 -53.68 11.43
C ALA A 8 2.42 -53.56 10.00
N GLY A 9 2.19 -54.69 9.31
CA GLY A 9 1.56 -54.71 7.99
C GLY A 9 0.12 -54.19 8.01
N ILE A 10 -0.68 -54.61 9.00
CA ILE A 10 -2.04 -54.10 9.20
C ILE A 10 -2.03 -52.60 9.53
N ALA A 11 -1.12 -52.14 10.39
CA ALA A 11 -0.98 -50.72 10.73
C ALA A 11 -0.58 -49.87 9.51
N LEU A 12 0.33 -50.35 8.65
CA LEU A 12 0.70 -49.70 7.40
C LEU A 12 -0.48 -49.60 6.41
N ILE A 13 -1.28 -50.65 6.29
CA ILE A 13 -2.48 -50.65 5.45
C ILE A 13 -3.51 -49.64 5.99
N ILE A 14 -3.76 -49.63 7.29
CA ILE A 14 -4.67 -48.66 7.93
C ILE A 14 -4.17 -47.23 7.70
N LEU A 15 -2.87 -46.98 7.85
CA LEU A 15 -2.25 -45.68 7.60
C LEU A 15 -2.40 -45.27 6.13
N ALA A 16 -2.14 -46.18 5.19
CA ALA A 16 -2.29 -45.92 3.76
C ALA A 16 -3.74 -45.58 3.39
N ILE A 17 -4.71 -46.31 3.94
CA ILE A 17 -6.14 -46.03 3.75
C ILE A 17 -6.51 -44.67 4.36
N ALA A 18 -6.02 -44.35 5.56
CA ALA A 18 -6.28 -43.07 6.20
C ALA A 18 -5.69 -41.89 5.40
N VAL A 19 -4.46 -42.03 4.87
CA VAL A 19 -3.83 -41.03 4.01
C VAL A 19 -4.59 -40.91 2.69
N ALA A 20 -4.99 -42.01 2.06
CA ALA A 20 -5.79 -41.98 0.84
C ALA A 20 -7.15 -41.29 1.06
N GLY A 21 -7.84 -41.62 2.16
CA GLY A 21 -9.07 -40.95 2.57
C GLY A 21 -8.86 -39.46 2.85
N PHE A 22 -7.75 -39.08 3.47
CA PHE A 22 -7.40 -37.68 3.68
C PHE A 22 -7.10 -36.95 2.35
N CYS A 23 -6.33 -37.54 1.44
CA CYS A 23 -6.01 -36.92 0.15
C CYS A 23 -7.22 -36.84 -0.78
N SER A 24 -8.16 -37.79 -0.67
CA SER A 24 -9.30 -37.90 -1.60
C SER A 24 -10.15 -36.63 -1.68
N GLY A 25 -10.43 -35.96 -0.56
CA GLY A 25 -11.21 -34.72 -0.57
C GLY A 25 -10.53 -33.62 -1.40
N PHE A 26 -9.21 -33.48 -1.28
CA PHE A 26 -8.45 -32.50 -2.08
C PHE A 26 -8.37 -32.88 -3.56
N ILE A 27 -8.32 -34.17 -3.89
CA ILE A 27 -8.36 -34.63 -5.28
C ILE A 27 -9.74 -34.35 -5.89
N MET A 28 -10.81 -34.61 -5.14
CA MET A 28 -12.18 -34.37 -5.61
C MET A 28 -12.50 -32.89 -5.76
N ASP A 29 -11.91 -32.02 -4.95
CA ASP A 29 -11.98 -30.56 -5.11
C ASP A 29 -11.48 -30.09 -6.48
N LEU A 30 -10.46 -30.77 -7.05
CA LEU A 30 -9.94 -30.46 -8.39
C LEU A 30 -10.95 -30.73 -9.52
N ASN A 31 -11.98 -31.55 -9.27
CA ASN A 31 -13.04 -31.82 -10.25
C ASN A 31 -14.17 -30.76 -10.20
N GLN A 32 -14.17 -29.89 -9.20
CA GLN A 32 -15.12 -28.78 -9.14
C GLN A 32 -14.80 -27.76 -10.25
N PRO A 33 -15.80 -27.07 -10.82
CA PRO A 33 -15.56 -26.05 -11.84
C PRO A 33 -14.53 -25.02 -11.35
N SER A 34 -13.44 -24.88 -12.09
CA SER A 34 -12.39 -23.94 -11.73
C SER A 34 -12.89 -22.51 -11.92
N SER A 35 -12.36 -21.56 -11.14
CA SER A 35 -12.66 -20.15 -11.37
C SER A 35 -12.26 -19.70 -12.78
N PHE A 36 -11.22 -20.29 -13.37
CA PHE A 36 -10.83 -20.04 -14.75
C PHE A 36 -11.92 -20.46 -15.75
N GLU A 37 -12.49 -21.66 -15.61
CA GLU A 37 -13.59 -22.12 -16.46
C GLU A 37 -14.81 -21.20 -16.33
N ILE A 38 -15.21 -20.88 -15.10
CA ILE A 38 -16.34 -19.99 -14.83
C ILE A 38 -16.07 -18.60 -15.46
N ASP A 39 -14.87 -18.06 -15.32
CA ASP A 39 -14.51 -16.74 -15.86
C ASP A 39 -14.60 -16.69 -17.40
N HIS A 40 -14.28 -17.78 -18.10
CA HIS A 40 -14.27 -17.82 -19.56
C HIS A 40 -15.62 -18.18 -20.19
N GLU A 41 -16.43 -18.98 -19.49
CA GLU A 41 -17.69 -19.52 -20.02
C GLU A 41 -18.94 -18.84 -19.46
N SER A 42 -18.78 -17.87 -18.54
CA SER A 42 -19.89 -17.14 -17.94
C SER A 42 -20.31 -15.90 -18.73
N GLN A 43 -21.51 -15.42 -18.44
CA GLN A 43 -21.99 -14.12 -18.87
C GLN A 43 -21.84 -13.11 -17.72
N ASP A 44 -21.06 -12.05 -17.95
CA ASP A 44 -20.91 -10.96 -16.98
C ASP A 44 -22.20 -10.15 -16.81
N ILE A 45 -22.43 -9.67 -15.58
CA ILE A 45 -23.58 -8.82 -15.24
C ILE A 45 -23.09 -7.38 -15.03
N ASN A 46 -23.42 -6.46 -15.95
CA ASN A 46 -23.28 -5.00 -15.78
C ASN A 46 -21.92 -4.53 -15.20
N ASN A 47 -20.79 -5.04 -15.70
CA ASN A 47 -19.44 -4.74 -15.21
C ASN A 47 -19.30 -4.87 -13.67
N SER A 48 -20.06 -5.79 -13.09
CA SER A 48 -20.04 -6.11 -11.67
C SER A 48 -19.07 -7.26 -11.38
N ILE A 49 -19.00 -7.69 -10.12
CA ILE A 49 -18.30 -8.93 -9.78
C ILE A 49 -19.14 -10.18 -10.05
N PHE A 50 -20.40 -10.00 -10.46
CA PHE A 50 -21.37 -11.08 -10.62
C PHE A 50 -21.43 -11.57 -12.07
N LYS A 51 -21.64 -12.87 -12.21
CA LYS A 51 -21.70 -13.57 -13.49
C LYS A 51 -22.72 -14.70 -13.45
N ILE A 52 -23.27 -15.05 -14.61
CA ILE A 52 -24.17 -16.18 -14.80
C ILE A 52 -23.38 -17.32 -15.43
N TYR A 53 -23.31 -18.46 -14.75
CA TYR A 53 -22.70 -19.68 -15.27
C TYR A 53 -23.66 -20.85 -15.09
N ARG A 54 -23.97 -21.54 -16.21
CA ARG A 54 -24.93 -22.67 -16.26
C ARG A 54 -26.27 -22.38 -15.57
N GLY A 55 -26.77 -21.15 -15.69
CA GLY A 55 -28.06 -20.72 -15.11
C GLY A 55 -28.02 -20.39 -13.62
N GLN A 56 -26.85 -20.38 -12.99
CA GLN A 56 -26.66 -19.99 -11.59
C GLN A 56 -25.82 -18.70 -11.50
N ILE A 57 -26.10 -17.88 -10.47
CA ILE A 57 -25.33 -16.67 -10.19
C ILE A 57 -24.08 -17.03 -9.39
N TYR A 58 -22.97 -16.41 -9.78
CA TYR A 58 -21.70 -16.45 -9.06
C TYR A 58 -21.22 -15.03 -8.73
N ALA A 59 -20.49 -14.88 -7.63
CA ALA A 59 -19.74 -13.67 -7.32
C ALA A 59 -18.24 -13.94 -7.28
N SER A 60 -17.48 -13.05 -7.91
CA SER A 60 -16.03 -13.07 -7.89
C SER A 60 -15.50 -12.49 -6.58
N VAL A 61 -14.71 -13.29 -5.86
CA VAL A 61 -14.06 -12.90 -4.62
C VAL A 61 -12.55 -12.88 -4.83
N PRO A 62 -11.92 -11.69 -4.91
CA PRO A 62 -10.48 -11.57 -5.11
C PRO A 62 -9.70 -12.39 -4.08
N SER A 63 -8.68 -13.11 -4.54
CA SER A 63 -7.85 -14.05 -3.76
C SER A 63 -8.56 -15.32 -3.28
N ASN A 64 -9.83 -15.55 -3.64
CA ASN A 64 -10.58 -16.75 -3.24
C ASN A 64 -11.38 -17.40 -4.39
N GLY A 65 -11.52 -16.72 -5.52
CA GLY A 65 -12.15 -17.21 -6.75
C GLY A 65 -13.66 -16.99 -6.78
N GLU A 66 -14.34 -17.75 -7.63
CA GLU A 66 -15.79 -17.64 -7.86
C GLU A 66 -16.59 -18.38 -6.79
N TYR A 67 -17.69 -17.78 -6.34
CA TYR A 67 -18.58 -18.33 -5.33
C TYR A 67 -20.01 -18.46 -5.85
N PRO A 68 -20.60 -19.68 -5.83
CA PRO A 68 -21.99 -19.87 -6.20
C PRO A 68 -22.91 -19.15 -5.21
N MET A 69 -24.02 -18.61 -5.72
CA MET A 69 -25.07 -17.96 -4.95
C MET A 69 -26.38 -18.74 -5.14
N PRO A 70 -26.56 -19.89 -4.46
CA PRO A 70 -27.72 -20.77 -4.69
C PRO A 70 -29.06 -20.14 -4.30
N GLU A 71 -29.04 -19.16 -3.38
CA GLU A 71 -30.25 -18.42 -2.97
C GLU A 71 -30.62 -17.28 -3.94
N ALA A 72 -29.69 -16.91 -4.83
CA ALA A 72 -29.91 -15.87 -5.82
C ALA A 72 -30.89 -16.34 -6.89
N ASP A 73 -31.88 -15.51 -7.20
CA ASP A 73 -32.80 -15.73 -8.31
C ASP A 73 -32.26 -15.08 -9.60
N PRO A 74 -31.76 -15.86 -10.58
CA PRO A 74 -31.17 -15.31 -11.79
C PRO A 74 -32.13 -14.46 -12.62
N ALA A 75 -33.44 -14.73 -12.54
CA ALA A 75 -34.44 -14.03 -13.35
C ALA A 75 -34.68 -12.59 -12.88
N SER A 76 -34.51 -12.33 -11.59
CA SER A 76 -34.71 -11.00 -10.97
C SER A 76 -33.41 -10.36 -10.49
N PHE A 77 -32.28 -11.04 -10.66
CA PHE A 77 -30.97 -10.56 -10.22
C PHE A 77 -30.56 -9.29 -10.95
N ARG A 78 -30.24 -8.24 -10.18
CA ARG A 78 -29.77 -6.95 -10.69
C ARG A 78 -28.63 -6.42 -9.85
N SER A 79 -27.54 -6.07 -10.51
CA SER A 79 -26.45 -5.28 -9.91
C SER A 79 -26.91 -3.84 -9.68
N LEU A 80 -26.45 -3.22 -8.59
CA LEU A 80 -26.67 -1.79 -8.32
C LEU A 80 -25.55 -0.90 -8.89
N ASN A 81 -24.60 -1.48 -9.64
CA ASN A 81 -23.61 -0.74 -10.41
C ASN A 81 -24.19 -0.24 -11.74
N GLN A 82 -24.90 0.90 -11.71
CA GLN A 82 -25.59 1.42 -12.89
C GLN A 82 -24.66 2.16 -13.87
N ASP A 83 -23.51 2.64 -13.42
CA ASP A 83 -22.63 3.49 -14.21
C ASP A 83 -21.39 2.77 -14.76
N GLY A 84 -21.27 1.45 -14.54
CA GLY A 84 -20.10 0.66 -14.94
C GLY A 84 -18.79 1.10 -14.27
N ARG A 85 -18.88 1.91 -13.21
CA ARG A 85 -17.73 2.39 -12.43
C ARG A 85 -17.24 1.26 -11.52
N TYR A 86 -16.02 1.41 -11.00
CA TYR A 86 -15.45 0.46 -10.05
C TYR A 86 -16.23 0.41 -8.72
N GLN A 87 -16.91 1.49 -8.37
CA GLN A 87 -17.69 1.61 -7.14
C GLN A 87 -18.99 0.81 -7.25
N ASN A 88 -19.47 0.27 -6.13
CA ASN A 88 -20.73 -0.47 -5.99
C ASN A 88 -20.85 -1.80 -6.75
N ARG A 89 -19.84 -2.18 -7.54
CA ARG A 89 -19.80 -3.40 -8.36
C ARG A 89 -19.98 -4.71 -7.59
N GLN A 90 -19.79 -4.66 -6.27
CA GLN A 90 -19.85 -5.79 -5.36
C GLN A 90 -21.24 -6.01 -4.75
N PHE A 91 -22.24 -5.18 -5.10
CA PHE A 91 -23.56 -5.24 -4.48
C PHE A 91 -24.66 -5.46 -5.51
N ALA A 92 -25.58 -6.36 -5.17
CA ALA A 92 -26.70 -6.71 -6.02
C ALA A 92 -27.93 -7.03 -5.18
N VAL A 93 -29.08 -7.11 -5.85
CA VAL A 93 -30.33 -7.58 -5.25
C VAL A 93 -31.04 -8.50 -6.22
N ASP A 94 -31.89 -9.38 -5.71
CA ASP A 94 -32.92 -10.07 -6.48
C ASP A 94 -34.30 -9.77 -5.86
N GLN A 95 -35.36 -10.48 -6.26
CA GLN A 95 -36.69 -10.26 -5.70
C GLN A 95 -36.83 -10.60 -4.20
N ARG A 96 -35.87 -11.30 -3.59
CA ARG A 96 -35.91 -11.84 -2.21
C ARG A 96 -34.83 -11.28 -1.29
N HIS A 97 -33.63 -11.03 -1.79
CA HIS A 97 -32.47 -10.71 -0.97
C HIS A 97 -31.61 -9.60 -1.59
N ALA A 98 -30.89 -8.91 -0.71
CA ALA A 98 -29.75 -8.07 -1.06
C ALA A 98 -28.45 -8.83 -0.80
N TYR A 99 -27.40 -8.55 -1.56
CA TYR A 99 -26.12 -9.26 -1.50
C TYR A 99 -24.94 -8.29 -1.51
N CYS A 100 -23.96 -8.57 -0.63
CA CYS A 100 -22.63 -7.97 -0.65
C CYS A 100 -21.62 -9.09 -0.95
N GLY A 101 -21.04 -9.07 -2.16
CA GLY A 101 -20.39 -10.27 -2.67
C GLY A 101 -21.39 -11.41 -2.81
N ASN A 102 -20.95 -12.62 -2.49
CA ASN A 102 -21.81 -13.81 -2.48
C ASN A 102 -22.69 -13.94 -1.24
N LEU A 103 -22.59 -13.05 -0.25
CA LEU A 103 -23.27 -13.17 1.04
C LEU A 103 -24.51 -12.28 1.09
N SER A 104 -25.61 -12.82 1.63
CA SER A 104 -26.85 -12.08 1.79
C SER A 104 -26.77 -11.04 2.92
N VAL A 105 -27.44 -9.90 2.72
CA VAL A 105 -27.55 -8.80 3.69
C VAL A 105 -29.00 -8.71 4.14
N ALA A 106 -29.38 -9.57 5.08
CA ALA A 106 -30.77 -9.75 5.52
C ALA A 106 -31.44 -8.48 6.08
N ALA A 107 -30.65 -7.48 6.48
CA ALA A 107 -31.18 -6.22 7.02
C ALA A 107 -31.84 -5.34 5.95
N LEU A 108 -31.57 -5.55 4.66
CA LEU A 108 -32.04 -4.67 3.59
C LEU A 108 -33.25 -5.25 2.85
N ASN A 109 -34.26 -4.43 2.63
CA ASN A 109 -35.38 -4.76 1.74
C ASN A 109 -34.95 -4.62 0.26
N PRO A 110 -34.85 -5.71 -0.51
CA PRO A 110 -34.36 -5.67 -1.88
C PRO A 110 -35.24 -4.83 -2.83
N ALA A 111 -36.54 -4.72 -2.54
CA ALA A 111 -37.48 -3.97 -3.36
C ALA A 111 -37.21 -2.46 -3.35
N THR A 112 -36.68 -1.92 -2.24
CA THR A 112 -36.38 -0.48 -2.08
C THR A 112 -34.89 -0.18 -1.99
N THR A 113 -34.03 -1.21 -1.99
CA THR A 113 -32.58 -1.03 -1.90
C THR A 113 -32.04 -0.34 -3.15
N HIS A 114 -31.26 0.71 -2.90
CA HIS A 114 -30.53 1.49 -3.88
C HIS A 114 -29.13 1.84 -3.36
N ALA A 115 -28.23 2.20 -4.28
CA ALA A 115 -26.90 2.69 -3.92
C ALA A 115 -26.98 4.18 -3.53
N LEU A 116 -26.27 4.55 -2.47
CA LEU A 116 -26.11 5.95 -2.02
C LEU A 116 -24.87 6.64 -2.58
N GLU A 117 -24.00 5.90 -3.29
CA GLU A 117 -22.61 6.22 -3.67
C GLU A 117 -21.54 5.64 -2.72
N HIS A 118 -20.31 5.54 -3.23
CA HIS A 118 -19.10 5.08 -2.53
C HIS A 118 -19.33 3.87 -1.63
N ASN A 119 -19.96 2.84 -2.20
CA ASN A 119 -20.15 1.53 -1.58
C ASN A 119 -21.13 1.49 -0.39
N TYR A 120 -21.97 2.51 -0.25
CA TYR A 120 -23.10 2.51 0.67
C TYR A 120 -24.40 2.16 -0.03
N PHE A 121 -25.24 1.38 0.66
CA PHE A 121 -26.51 0.89 0.17
C PHE A 121 -27.58 1.07 1.23
N SER A 122 -28.78 1.49 0.82
CA SER A 122 -29.89 1.69 1.73
C SER A 122 -31.21 1.30 1.11
N ASP A 123 -32.11 0.81 1.96
CA ASP A 123 -33.52 0.54 1.63
C ASP A 123 -34.48 1.63 2.15
N GLY A 124 -33.92 2.71 2.71
CA GLY A 124 -34.64 3.82 3.37
C GLY A 124 -34.74 3.69 4.90
N LEU A 125 -34.63 2.49 5.46
CA LEU A 125 -34.68 2.23 6.91
C LEU A 125 -33.33 1.76 7.46
N ASN A 126 -32.68 0.87 6.72
CA ASN A 126 -31.39 0.29 7.01
C ASN A 126 -30.38 0.78 5.99
N THR A 127 -29.15 0.97 6.44
CA THR A 127 -28.03 1.41 5.60
C THR A 127 -26.82 0.58 5.95
N VAL A 128 -26.08 0.14 4.94
CA VAL A 128 -24.86 -0.63 5.10
C VAL A 128 -23.75 -0.06 4.23
N TYR A 129 -22.52 -0.19 4.71
CA TYR A 129 -21.32 -0.13 3.88
C TYR A 129 -20.95 -1.55 3.47
N CYS A 130 -20.76 -1.81 2.18
CA CYS A 130 -20.25 -3.07 1.67
C CYS A 130 -18.88 -2.81 1.02
N ALA A 131 -17.79 -3.28 1.61
CA ALA A 131 -16.44 -2.94 1.15
C ALA A 131 -16.23 -3.26 -0.35
N ALA A 132 -15.55 -2.39 -1.10
CA ALA A 132 -15.26 -2.62 -2.53
C ALA A 132 -14.20 -3.72 -2.79
N MET A 133 -13.46 -4.10 -1.75
CA MET A 133 -12.39 -5.10 -1.80
C MET A 133 -12.65 -6.18 -0.77
N SER A 134 -12.37 -7.43 -1.15
CA SER A 134 -12.41 -8.55 -0.22
C SER A 134 -11.28 -8.44 0.80
N GLN A 135 -11.56 -8.88 2.02
CA GLN A 135 -10.59 -8.97 3.11
C GLN A 135 -10.57 -10.40 3.63
N ARG A 136 -9.45 -10.80 4.23
CA ARG A 136 -9.32 -12.14 4.81
C ARG A 136 -10.36 -12.33 5.90
N ASN A 137 -11.16 -13.38 5.78
CA ASN A 137 -12.12 -13.80 6.77
C ASN A 137 -11.38 -14.51 7.93
N PRO A 138 -11.30 -13.92 9.14
CA PRO A 138 -10.62 -14.55 10.26
C PRO A 138 -11.34 -15.81 10.76
N GLU A 139 -12.64 -15.95 10.49
CA GLU A 139 -13.45 -17.07 10.94
C GLU A 139 -13.11 -18.38 10.23
N VAL A 140 -12.45 -18.33 9.07
CA VAL A 140 -12.05 -19.49 8.28
C VAL A 140 -10.53 -19.45 8.11
N SER A 141 -9.82 -20.07 9.06
CA SER A 141 -8.37 -20.16 9.02
C SER A 141 -7.84 -21.46 9.64
N GLY A 142 -6.64 -21.85 9.22
CA GLY A 142 -5.91 -22.99 9.80
C GLY A 142 -6.62 -24.32 9.57
N PHE A 143 -6.81 -25.11 10.64
CA PHE A 143 -7.42 -26.44 10.53
C PHE A 143 -8.88 -26.41 10.05
N LYS A 144 -9.61 -25.33 10.34
CA LYS A 144 -11.00 -25.17 9.89
C LYS A 144 -11.07 -25.05 8.36
N GLU A 145 -10.16 -24.29 7.77
CA GLU A 145 -10.02 -24.15 6.31
C GLU A 145 -9.71 -25.51 5.67
N ILE A 146 -8.69 -26.23 6.18
CA ILE A 146 -8.31 -27.58 5.70
C ILE A 146 -9.50 -28.55 5.73
N LYS A 147 -10.23 -28.59 6.86
CA LYS A 147 -11.41 -29.45 7.02
C LYS A 147 -12.52 -29.07 6.04
N GLN A 148 -12.78 -27.79 5.85
CA GLN A 148 -13.82 -27.32 4.93
C GLN A 148 -13.46 -27.59 3.47
N THR A 149 -12.23 -27.33 3.03
CA THR A 149 -11.76 -27.69 1.68
C THR A 149 -11.92 -29.18 1.43
N TRP A 150 -11.53 -30.02 2.40
CA TRP A 150 -11.69 -31.46 2.29
C TRP A 150 -13.15 -31.88 2.14
N LEU A 151 -14.06 -31.31 2.95
CA LEU A 151 -15.49 -31.59 2.87
C LEU A 151 -16.12 -31.05 1.58
N TYR A 152 -15.69 -29.89 1.10
CA TYR A 152 -16.15 -29.29 -0.15
C TYR A 152 -15.83 -30.17 -1.36
N GLY A 153 -14.62 -30.74 -1.42
CA GLY A 153 -14.29 -31.69 -2.48
C GLY A 153 -15.20 -32.92 -2.50
N TRP A 154 -15.66 -33.38 -1.34
CA TRP A 154 -16.66 -34.44 -1.21
C TRP A 154 -18.11 -33.99 -1.45
N GLY A 155 -18.36 -32.70 -1.71
CA GLY A 155 -19.71 -32.14 -1.82
C GLY A 155 -20.48 -32.15 -0.50
N LEU A 156 -19.78 -32.25 0.64
CA LEU A 156 -20.37 -32.33 1.98
C LEU A 156 -20.43 -30.97 2.71
N ALA A 157 -19.82 -29.94 2.13
CA ALA A 157 -19.82 -28.58 2.65
C ALA A 157 -19.71 -27.58 1.49
N ASP A 158 -20.03 -26.32 1.77
CA ASP A 158 -19.78 -25.23 0.83
C ASP A 158 -18.30 -24.91 0.70
N LYS A 159 -17.94 -24.23 -0.39
CA LYS A 159 -16.58 -23.74 -0.63
C LYS A 159 -16.12 -22.86 0.54
N PRO A 160 -14.93 -23.08 1.13
CA PRO A 160 -14.46 -22.31 2.28
C PRO A 160 -14.27 -20.83 1.92
N GLN A 161 -14.94 -19.94 2.65
CA GLN A 161 -14.88 -18.49 2.43
C GLN A 161 -13.73 -17.85 3.25
N THR A 162 -12.50 -17.91 2.75
CA THR A 162 -11.30 -17.35 3.40
C THR A 162 -11.10 -15.87 3.15
N TYR A 163 -11.80 -15.30 2.17
CA TYR A 163 -11.93 -13.86 1.94
C TYR A 163 -13.39 -13.49 1.71
N ASN A 164 -13.84 -12.33 2.16
CA ASN A 164 -15.19 -11.84 1.88
C ASN A 164 -15.22 -10.31 1.78
N TYR A 165 -16.27 -9.79 1.16
CA TYR A 165 -16.56 -8.36 1.18
C TYR A 165 -17.20 -8.02 2.53
N GLN A 166 -16.52 -7.18 3.32
CA GLN A 166 -16.95 -6.85 4.67
C GLN A 166 -18.17 -5.93 4.66
N VAL A 167 -19.18 -6.27 5.45
CA VAL A 167 -20.41 -5.48 5.61
C VAL A 167 -20.38 -4.79 6.97
N VAL A 168 -20.61 -3.48 6.99
CA VAL A 168 -20.78 -2.70 8.22
C VAL A 168 -22.17 -2.08 8.21
N HIS A 169 -22.98 -2.42 9.21
CA HIS A 169 -24.31 -1.84 9.38
C HIS A 169 -24.21 -0.49 10.07
N LEU A 170 -24.85 0.54 9.51
CA LEU A 170 -24.92 1.85 10.13
C LEU A 170 -26.04 1.89 11.17
N PRO A 171 -25.93 2.74 12.20
CA PRO A 171 -27.02 2.97 13.13
C PRO A 171 -28.30 3.42 12.41
N LYS A 172 -29.46 2.99 12.92
CA LYS A 172 -30.75 3.45 12.41
C LYS A 172 -30.84 4.98 12.54
N SER A 173 -31.38 5.61 11.51
CA SER A 173 -31.52 7.05 11.44
C SER A 173 -32.90 7.43 10.92
N THR A 174 -33.49 8.48 11.49
CA THR A 174 -34.75 9.06 10.97
C THR A 174 -34.52 9.98 9.77
N VAL A 175 -33.26 10.40 9.56
CA VAL A 175 -32.82 11.19 8.40
C VAL A 175 -32.02 10.27 7.47
N PRO A 176 -32.33 10.21 6.16
CA PRO A 176 -31.58 9.40 5.21
C PRO A 176 -30.09 9.75 5.20
N TYR A 177 -29.24 8.73 5.07
CA TYR A 177 -27.82 8.93 4.85
C TYR A 177 -27.57 9.47 3.44
N ARG A 178 -26.58 10.35 3.31
CA ARG A 178 -26.10 10.87 2.02
C ARG A 178 -24.57 10.90 1.99
N ALA A 179 -23.98 10.63 0.83
CA ALA A 179 -22.57 10.89 0.60
C ALA A 179 -22.28 12.40 0.70
N ILE A 180 -21.12 12.77 1.24
CA ILE A 180 -20.73 14.18 1.41
C ILE A 180 -19.42 14.56 0.72
N LEU A 181 -18.62 13.58 0.33
CA LEU A 181 -17.34 13.75 -0.35
C LEU A 181 -17.21 12.66 -1.41
N ASN A 182 -16.32 12.85 -2.39
CA ASN A 182 -15.93 11.78 -3.32
C ASN A 182 -14.99 10.77 -2.63
N ALA A 183 -15.50 10.14 -1.57
CA ALA A 183 -14.82 9.20 -0.68
C ALA A 183 -15.88 8.29 -0.04
N ASP A 184 -15.46 7.21 0.61
CA ASP A 184 -16.36 6.30 1.36
C ASP A 184 -16.92 6.96 2.64
N ILE A 185 -17.48 8.17 2.56
CA ILE A 185 -17.99 8.98 3.68
C ILE A 185 -19.46 9.35 3.48
N VAL A 186 -20.29 9.02 4.47
CA VAL A 186 -21.71 9.40 4.52
C VAL A 186 -22.07 10.12 5.82
N THR A 187 -23.18 10.87 5.80
CA THR A 187 -23.78 11.48 6.97
C THR A 187 -25.29 11.36 6.97
N ASN A 188 -25.90 11.32 8.15
CA ASN A 188 -27.32 11.56 8.36
C ASN A 188 -27.63 12.98 8.88
N GLY A 189 -26.68 13.90 8.78
CA GLY A 189 -26.77 15.27 9.29
C GLY A 189 -26.44 15.44 10.78
N GLN A 190 -26.36 14.35 11.55
CA GLN A 190 -25.94 14.37 12.96
C GLN A 190 -24.55 13.78 13.16
N ALA A 191 -24.23 12.69 12.47
CA ALA A 191 -22.95 11.99 12.57
C ALA A 191 -22.38 11.71 11.19
N VAL A 192 -21.06 11.52 11.13
CA VAL A 192 -20.32 11.18 9.90
C VAL A 192 -19.73 9.79 10.06
N TYR A 193 -19.71 9.02 8.97
CA TYR A 193 -19.16 7.66 8.93
C TYR A 193 -18.22 7.51 7.75
N TYR A 194 -17.01 6.99 7.98
CA TYR A 194 -16.05 6.56 6.95
C TYR A 194 -16.01 5.04 6.90
N LYS A 195 -16.31 4.44 5.74
CA LYS A 195 -16.47 2.98 5.55
C LYS A 195 -17.38 2.32 6.60
N GLY A 196 -18.46 3.01 6.97
CA GLY A 196 -19.41 2.60 8.02
C GLY A 196 -18.93 2.82 9.46
N LEU A 197 -17.68 3.25 9.68
CA LEU A 197 -17.13 3.54 11.00
C LEU A 197 -17.36 5.01 11.38
N ALA A 198 -17.89 5.26 12.58
CA ALA A 198 -18.17 6.61 13.06
C ALA A 198 -16.89 7.47 13.09
N MET A 199 -17.02 8.73 12.67
CA MET A 199 -16.00 9.78 12.79
C MET A 199 -16.38 10.68 13.97
N PRO A 200 -15.84 10.47 15.18
CA PRO A 200 -16.29 11.19 16.38
C PRO A 200 -16.03 12.68 16.25
N GLU A 201 -17.03 13.50 16.60
CA GLU A 201 -16.96 14.98 16.58
C GLU A 201 -16.75 15.61 15.19
N ALA A 202 -16.80 14.84 14.10
CA ALA A 202 -16.74 15.38 12.76
C ALA A 202 -17.99 16.20 12.44
N ASN A 203 -17.79 17.40 11.91
CA ASN A 203 -18.89 18.28 11.52
C ASN A 203 -19.42 17.90 10.11
N PRO A 204 -20.65 17.37 9.98
CA PRO A 204 -21.17 16.90 8.70
C PRO A 204 -21.41 18.00 7.65
N ASN A 205 -21.44 19.26 8.06
CA ASN A 205 -21.67 20.40 7.16
C ASN A 205 -20.37 21.07 6.68
N HIS A 206 -19.24 20.76 7.31
CA HIS A 206 -17.96 21.43 7.06
C HIS A 206 -16.78 20.46 6.92
N LEU A 207 -17.05 19.16 6.74
CA LEU A 207 -16.00 18.19 6.51
C LEU A 207 -15.48 18.27 5.08
N GLU A 208 -14.17 18.44 4.94
CA GLU A 208 -13.47 18.56 3.67
C GLU A 208 -12.27 17.60 3.63
N ALA A 209 -11.86 17.20 2.44
CA ALA A 209 -10.63 16.44 2.24
C ALA A 209 -9.43 17.38 2.26
N VAL A 210 -8.35 16.99 2.94
CA VAL A 210 -7.12 17.80 2.99
C VAL A 210 -6.49 17.91 1.59
N ALA A 211 -5.97 19.08 1.25
CA ALA A 211 -5.28 19.33 -0.01
C ALA A 211 -4.00 18.50 -0.14
N VAL A 212 -3.73 17.99 -1.34
CA VAL A 212 -2.51 17.28 -1.72
C VAL A 212 -1.86 18.02 -2.90
N PRO A 213 -0.98 19.00 -2.63
CA PRO A 213 -0.22 19.69 -3.67
C PRO A 213 0.60 18.70 -4.49
N GLN A 214 0.64 18.90 -5.80
CA GLN A 214 1.42 18.13 -6.75
C GLN A 214 2.60 18.96 -7.27
N ASP A 215 3.60 18.28 -7.85
CA ASP A 215 4.79 18.93 -8.42
C ASP A 215 4.44 19.88 -9.58
N ASP A 216 3.35 19.61 -10.31
CA ASP A 216 2.82 20.46 -11.39
C ASP A 216 1.96 21.63 -10.89
N GLN A 217 1.98 21.91 -9.58
CA GLN A 217 1.17 22.93 -8.88
C GLN A 217 -0.34 22.64 -8.86
N SER A 218 -0.79 21.51 -9.41
CA SER A 218 -2.18 21.07 -9.24
C SER A 218 -2.43 20.64 -7.80
N ILE A 219 -3.69 20.72 -7.38
CA ILE A 219 -4.12 20.28 -6.05
C ILE A 219 -5.05 19.09 -6.24
N ARG A 220 -4.64 17.94 -5.69
CA ARG A 220 -5.53 16.79 -5.51
C ARG A 220 -6.13 16.83 -4.11
N LEU A 221 -7.16 16.02 -3.88
CA LEU A 221 -7.76 15.86 -2.57
C LEU A 221 -7.30 14.55 -1.95
N SER A 222 -7.03 14.57 -0.65
CA SER A 222 -6.64 13.36 0.08
C SER A 222 -7.80 12.36 0.16
N HIS A 223 -7.46 11.08 0.07
CA HIS A 223 -8.38 9.97 0.35
C HIS A 223 -8.21 9.39 1.76
N GLU A 224 -7.32 9.99 2.55
CA GLU A 224 -6.83 9.48 3.82
C GLU A 224 -7.00 10.51 4.94
N PHE A 225 -6.78 11.81 4.65
CA PHE A 225 -6.94 12.89 5.62
C PHE A 225 -8.11 13.81 5.30
N TYR A 226 -8.89 14.13 6.33
CA TYR A 226 -10.04 15.01 6.28
C TYR A 226 -9.95 16.02 7.41
N HIS A 227 -10.62 17.16 7.27
CA HIS A 227 -10.69 18.14 8.34
C HIS A 227 -12.01 18.90 8.29
N ASP A 228 -12.43 19.41 9.44
CA ASP A 228 -13.49 20.40 9.52
C ASP A 228 -12.95 21.69 10.14
N GLN A 229 -13.81 22.58 10.63
CA GLN A 229 -13.38 23.84 11.25
C GLN A 229 -12.55 23.65 12.53
N ASN A 230 -12.68 22.51 13.21
CA ASN A 230 -12.12 22.29 14.55
C ASN A 230 -11.13 21.11 14.61
N SER A 231 -11.41 20.04 13.87
CA SER A 231 -10.79 18.73 14.00
C SER A 231 -10.16 18.27 12.69
N VAL A 232 -9.13 17.44 12.82
CA VAL A 232 -8.48 16.76 11.68
C VAL A 232 -8.62 15.26 11.90
N PHE A 233 -8.78 14.52 10.81
CA PHE A 233 -9.05 13.10 10.81
C PHE A 233 -8.10 12.37 9.88
N PHE A 234 -7.60 11.22 10.30
CA PHE A 234 -7.07 10.19 9.42
C PHE A 234 -8.10 9.07 9.30
N LYS A 235 -8.71 8.93 8.12
CA LYS A 235 -9.90 8.10 7.90
C LYS A 235 -10.98 8.52 8.90
N HIS A 236 -11.41 7.60 9.78
CA HIS A 236 -12.38 7.89 10.84
C HIS A 236 -11.75 8.32 12.17
N HIS A 237 -10.42 8.26 12.31
CA HIS A 237 -9.75 8.56 13.56
C HIS A 237 -9.48 10.06 13.67
N LYS A 238 -10.00 10.69 14.72
CA LYS A 238 -9.69 12.08 15.06
C LYS A 238 -8.23 12.17 15.54
N LEU A 239 -7.48 13.10 14.97
CA LEU A 239 -6.09 13.38 15.31
C LEU A 239 -6.02 14.45 16.40
N ASP A 240 -5.00 14.37 17.26
CA ASP A 240 -4.74 15.35 18.32
C ASP A 240 -3.98 16.58 17.80
N ILE A 241 -4.55 17.23 16.78
CA ILE A 241 -4.07 18.49 16.22
C ILE A 241 -5.25 19.42 15.92
N LYS A 242 -4.98 20.72 15.87
CA LYS A 242 -5.99 21.71 15.49
C LYS A 242 -6.09 21.81 13.98
N SER A 243 -7.32 21.81 13.48
CA SER A 243 -7.57 22.08 12.08
C SER A 243 -7.13 23.50 11.71
N ASN A 244 -6.58 23.64 10.51
CA ASN A 244 -6.32 24.92 9.89
C ASN A 244 -6.26 24.76 8.36
N ASN A 245 -6.44 25.88 7.65
CA ASN A 245 -6.50 25.90 6.18
C ASN A 245 -5.14 25.80 5.48
N GLN A 246 -4.03 25.67 6.20
CA GLN A 246 -2.68 25.49 5.64
C GLN A 246 -2.19 24.05 5.76
N LEU A 247 -2.97 23.16 6.37
CA LEU A 247 -2.69 21.74 6.40
C LEU A 247 -2.65 21.20 4.96
N TYR A 248 -1.63 20.42 4.66
CA TYR A 248 -1.58 19.66 3.42
C TYR A 248 -1.07 18.26 3.66
N SER A 249 -1.56 17.34 2.85
CA SER A 249 -1.10 15.96 2.81
C SER A 249 -0.18 15.76 1.61
N PHE A 250 0.74 14.81 1.72
CA PHE A 250 1.61 14.42 0.63
C PHE A 250 1.98 12.95 0.73
N TYR A 251 2.44 12.41 -0.39
CA TYR A 251 2.96 11.07 -0.53
C TYR A 251 4.39 11.18 -1.05
N ILE A 252 5.24 10.25 -0.64
CA ILE A 252 6.56 10.09 -1.24
C ILE A 252 6.48 8.86 -2.13
N ASP A 253 6.88 9.03 -3.39
CA ASP A 253 6.81 7.98 -4.40
C ASP A 253 7.50 6.69 -3.91
N GLY A 254 6.98 5.53 -4.29
CA GLY A 254 7.50 4.23 -3.85
C GLY A 254 7.43 3.95 -2.32
N LEU A 255 6.95 4.89 -1.51
CA LEU A 255 6.78 4.71 -0.07
C LEU A 255 5.34 4.42 0.34
N ASP A 256 4.27 4.69 -0.42
CA ASP A 256 2.89 4.31 -0.04
C ASP A 256 2.49 4.68 1.41
N GLN A 257 2.72 5.93 1.82
CA GLN A 257 2.30 6.46 3.13
C GLN A 257 1.69 7.82 2.92
N ALA A 258 0.59 8.06 3.62
CA ALA A 258 0.01 9.39 3.69
C ALA A 258 0.67 10.14 4.85
N TYR A 259 1.33 11.24 4.52
CA TYR A 259 1.77 12.22 5.51
C TYR A 259 0.80 13.39 5.53
N LEU A 260 0.68 14.02 6.70
CA LEU A 260 0.03 15.30 6.91
C LEU A 260 1.05 16.25 7.54
N PHE A 261 1.11 17.46 7.02
CA PHE A 261 1.99 18.52 7.50
C PHE A 261 1.21 19.74 7.95
N ASP A 262 1.55 20.25 9.14
CA ASP A 262 1.14 21.57 9.60
C ASP A 262 2.31 22.56 9.46
N PRO A 263 2.30 23.41 8.42
CA PRO A 263 3.39 24.35 8.18
C PRO A 263 3.47 25.46 9.23
N ARG A 264 2.40 25.72 9.99
CA ARG A 264 2.43 26.76 11.06
C ARG A 264 3.34 26.34 12.21
N GLN A 265 3.37 25.04 12.49
CA GLN A 265 4.09 24.45 13.61
C GLN A 265 5.32 23.66 13.19
N GLY A 266 5.42 23.30 11.90
CA GLY A 266 6.33 22.27 11.42
C GLY A 266 6.00 20.90 12.02
N GLN A 267 4.71 20.58 12.22
CA GLN A 267 4.29 19.28 12.75
C GLN A 267 4.08 18.29 11.60
N VAL A 268 4.54 17.06 11.79
CA VAL A 268 4.35 15.95 10.86
C VAL A 268 3.50 14.88 11.53
N ILE A 269 2.57 14.32 10.77
CA ILE A 269 1.79 13.15 11.15
C ILE A 269 1.90 12.15 10.00
N VAL A 270 2.11 10.88 10.33
CA VAL A 270 2.11 9.78 9.37
C VAL A 270 1.02 8.79 9.79
N ASP A 271 0.09 8.50 8.89
CA ASP A 271 -1.16 7.82 9.23
C ASP A 271 -1.87 8.50 10.42
N GLN A 272 -1.83 7.88 11.61
CA GLN A 272 -2.41 8.41 12.87
C GLN A 272 -1.35 8.91 13.86
N LEU A 273 -0.07 8.70 13.55
CA LEU A 273 1.03 8.92 14.50
C LEU A 273 1.64 10.30 14.28
N ALA A 274 1.50 11.17 15.28
CA ALA A 274 2.17 12.45 15.31
C ALA A 274 3.65 12.28 15.70
N PHE A 275 4.53 13.01 15.00
CA PHE A 275 5.91 13.17 15.42
C PHE A 275 5.97 13.95 16.75
N ASP A 276 7.01 13.71 17.55
CA ASP A 276 7.12 14.34 18.87
C ASP A 276 7.19 15.89 18.76
N PRO A 277 6.20 16.62 19.33
CA PRO A 277 6.14 18.06 19.22
C PRO A 277 7.36 18.78 19.82
N GLN A 278 8.14 18.15 20.71
CA GLN A 278 9.34 18.74 21.30
C GLN A 278 10.47 18.95 20.28
N ASN A 279 10.47 18.21 19.17
CA ASN A 279 11.50 18.34 18.13
C ASN A 279 11.01 19.16 16.92
N ARG A 280 9.90 19.90 17.06
CA ARG A 280 9.46 20.83 16.03
C ARG A 280 10.37 22.06 15.93
N PRO A 281 10.43 22.73 14.76
CA PRO A 281 9.76 22.38 13.52
C PRO A 281 10.49 21.26 12.77
N TYR A 282 9.71 20.36 12.15
CA TYR A 282 10.21 19.36 11.21
C TYR A 282 10.23 19.91 9.78
N GLN A 283 11.22 19.52 9.00
CA GLN A 283 11.34 19.81 7.58
C GLN A 283 11.60 18.51 6.81
N LEU A 284 10.77 18.22 5.80
CA LEU A 284 11.03 17.09 4.91
C LEU A 284 12.34 17.34 4.14
N LEU A 285 13.26 16.37 4.15
CA LEU A 285 14.53 16.49 3.44
C LEU A 285 14.35 16.38 1.92
N SER A 286 13.49 15.48 1.46
CA SER A 286 13.16 15.32 0.03
C SER A 286 11.79 14.66 -0.14
N SER A 287 11.04 15.07 -1.16
CA SER A 287 9.77 14.46 -1.59
C SER A 287 9.97 13.27 -2.54
N TYR A 288 11.19 13.03 -3.01
CA TYR A 288 11.48 11.97 -3.98
C TYR A 288 11.70 10.61 -3.30
N GLY A 289 11.34 9.55 -4.03
CA GLY A 289 11.20 8.20 -3.48
C GLY A 289 12.00 7.10 -4.14
N SER A 290 12.52 7.35 -5.35
CA SER A 290 13.04 6.31 -6.26
C SER A 290 14.23 5.52 -5.72
N HIS A 291 15.02 6.13 -4.82
CA HIS A 291 16.19 5.51 -4.18
C HIS A 291 16.14 5.58 -2.66
N VAL A 292 14.98 5.55 -2.03
CA VAL A 292 14.88 5.55 -0.56
C VAL A 292 13.88 4.52 -0.06
N ASN A 293 14.06 4.09 1.19
CA ASN A 293 13.13 3.19 1.89
C ASN A 293 12.36 3.89 3.01
N HIS A 294 12.71 5.14 3.32
CA HIS A 294 12.19 5.93 4.44
C HIS A 294 12.27 7.42 4.06
N ALA A 295 11.29 8.20 4.51
CA ALA A 295 11.30 9.65 4.47
C ALA A 295 12.13 10.21 5.63
N PHE A 296 12.97 11.20 5.37
CA PHE A 296 13.74 11.88 6.42
C PHE A 296 13.14 13.25 6.74
N PHE A 297 12.88 13.46 8.02
CA PHE A 297 12.41 14.72 8.57
C PHE A 297 13.51 15.32 9.44
N LEU A 298 14.05 16.45 9.01
CA LEU A 298 15.04 17.21 9.75
C LEU A 298 14.38 18.00 10.87
N SER A 299 15.06 18.12 12.00
CA SER A 299 14.75 19.05 13.08
C SER A 299 16.04 19.59 13.69
N LYS A 300 15.95 20.51 14.65
CA LYS A 300 17.14 20.93 15.41
C LYS A 300 17.78 19.79 16.21
N GLN A 301 16.97 18.84 16.69
CA GLN A 301 17.39 17.76 17.58
C GLN A 301 17.85 16.51 16.84
N GLY A 302 17.65 16.42 15.52
CA GLY A 302 18.07 15.26 14.74
C GLY A 302 17.28 15.05 13.45
N VAL A 303 17.57 13.92 12.80
CA VAL A 303 16.84 13.40 11.65
C VAL A 303 15.93 12.26 12.11
N TYR A 304 14.66 12.32 11.74
CA TYR A 304 13.63 11.38 12.16
C TYR A 304 12.99 10.68 10.95
N PHE A 305 12.50 9.47 11.17
CA PHE A 305 11.80 8.68 10.15
C PHE A 305 10.72 7.81 10.79
N PHE A 306 9.77 7.35 9.98
CA PHE A 306 8.77 6.38 10.39
C PHE A 306 9.24 4.95 10.11
N ASP A 307 9.42 4.13 11.15
CA ASP A 307 9.60 2.69 10.99
C ASP A 307 8.21 2.05 10.87
N ARG A 308 7.89 1.58 9.65
CA ARG A 308 6.59 0.96 9.34
C ARG A 308 6.38 -0.38 10.04
N LYS A 309 7.46 -1.07 10.38
CA LYS A 309 7.38 -2.40 10.99
C LYS A 309 7.08 -2.29 12.47
N THR A 310 7.71 -1.35 13.17
CA THR A 310 7.43 -1.07 14.59
C THR A 310 6.26 -0.11 14.76
N GLN A 311 5.86 0.59 13.69
CA GLN A 311 4.87 1.68 13.68
C GLN A 311 5.24 2.79 14.67
N ARG A 312 6.51 3.22 14.65
CA ARG A 312 7.05 4.25 15.53
C ARG A 312 7.85 5.29 14.76
N ILE A 313 7.90 6.50 15.30
CA ILE A 313 8.84 7.53 14.86
C ILE A 313 10.18 7.27 15.55
N GLU A 314 11.23 7.10 14.77
CA GLU A 314 12.58 6.81 15.26
C GLU A 314 13.55 7.91 14.82
N ARG A 315 14.62 8.08 15.61
CA ARG A 315 15.70 9.03 15.33
C ARG A 315 16.84 8.30 14.61
N ALA A 316 17.20 8.76 13.42
CA ALA A 316 18.29 8.21 12.62
C ALA A 316 19.67 8.75 13.03
N GLY A 317 19.74 9.96 13.60
CA GLY A 317 21.00 10.60 13.99
C GLY A 317 20.87 12.11 14.17
N ASP A 318 22.01 12.77 14.36
CA ASP A 318 22.10 14.24 14.44
C ASP A 318 21.77 14.86 13.09
N ASN A 319 21.18 16.06 13.09
CA ASN A 319 20.92 16.80 11.85
C ASN A 319 22.23 17.46 11.38
N PRO A 320 22.78 17.11 10.20
CA PRO A 320 24.00 17.74 9.70
C PRO A 320 23.77 19.14 9.10
N PHE A 321 22.52 19.51 8.85
CA PHE A 321 22.12 20.73 8.12
C PHE A 321 21.62 21.84 9.06
N LEU A 322 22.37 22.15 10.13
CA LEU A 322 21.98 23.15 11.12
C LEU A 322 22.45 24.58 10.80
N GLU A 323 23.54 24.72 10.06
CA GLU A 323 24.23 26.00 9.83
C GLU A 323 24.30 26.36 8.34
N GLY A 324 23.52 27.36 7.94
CA GLY A 324 23.43 27.80 6.54
C GLY A 324 22.28 27.15 5.79
N THR A 325 22.27 27.33 4.47
CA THR A 325 21.18 26.87 3.59
C THR A 325 21.66 25.68 2.79
N TRP A 326 20.99 24.54 2.97
CA TRP A 326 21.13 23.40 2.06
C TRP A 326 20.14 23.54 0.90
N GLN A 327 20.47 22.95 -0.24
CA GLN A 327 19.60 22.92 -1.42
C GLN A 327 19.59 21.51 -2.01
N GLU A 328 18.40 20.97 -2.28
CA GLU A 328 18.24 19.80 -3.16
C GLU A 328 18.49 20.26 -4.61
N ILE A 329 19.65 19.91 -5.16
CA ILE A 329 20.07 20.34 -6.52
C ILE A 329 19.52 19.41 -7.60
N SER A 330 19.20 18.17 -7.22
CA SER A 330 18.58 17.11 -8.01
C SER A 330 17.86 16.20 -7.01
N PRO A 331 16.82 15.44 -7.41
CA PRO A 331 16.18 14.45 -6.57
C PRO A 331 17.17 13.65 -5.74
N LEU A 332 17.01 13.70 -4.41
CA LEU A 332 17.82 13.00 -3.41
C LEU A 332 19.29 13.43 -3.30
N ILE A 333 19.70 14.51 -3.96
CA ILE A 333 21.08 15.02 -3.97
C ILE A 333 21.08 16.49 -3.53
N PHE A 334 21.89 16.77 -2.50
CA PHE A 334 21.92 18.05 -1.80
C PHE A 334 23.30 18.70 -1.87
N SER A 335 23.30 20.02 -1.99
CA SER A 335 24.47 20.86 -1.78
C SER A 335 24.36 21.56 -0.43
N TYR A 336 25.39 21.46 0.40
CA TYR A 336 25.47 22.14 1.69
C TYR A 336 26.93 22.45 2.03
N ASN A 337 27.24 23.72 2.30
CA ASN A 337 28.60 24.19 2.61
C ASN A 337 29.66 23.68 1.62
N ASN A 338 29.35 23.74 0.31
CA ASN A 338 30.16 23.26 -0.81
C ASN A 338 30.42 21.73 -0.85
N GLN A 339 29.84 20.99 0.08
CA GLN A 339 29.81 19.54 0.11
C GLN A 339 28.58 19.00 -0.60
N THR A 340 28.70 17.79 -1.14
CA THR A 340 27.57 17.07 -1.75
C THR A 340 27.12 15.97 -0.80
N TYR A 341 25.83 15.98 -0.48
CA TYR A 341 25.17 14.90 0.25
C TYR A 341 24.13 14.24 -0.64
N PHE A 342 23.78 12.98 -0.36
CA PHE A 342 22.69 12.33 -1.06
C PHE A 342 22.07 11.22 -0.23
N LEU A 343 20.81 10.91 -0.51
CA LEU A 343 20.11 9.77 0.07
C LEU A 343 20.31 8.53 -0.79
N HIS A 344 20.44 7.37 -0.17
CA HIS A 344 20.53 6.09 -0.87
C HIS A 344 19.84 4.97 -0.09
N GLY A 345 19.05 4.18 -0.79
CA GLY A 345 18.29 3.06 -0.26
C GLY A 345 19.06 1.76 -0.43
N SER A 346 19.16 0.98 0.63
CA SER A 346 19.73 -0.37 0.56
C SER A 346 18.79 -1.41 1.15
N SER A 347 18.94 -2.66 0.72
CA SER A 347 18.22 -3.78 1.31
C SER A 347 19.17 -4.92 1.64
N ARG A 348 19.01 -5.49 2.83
CA ARG A 348 19.75 -6.67 3.27
C ARG A 348 18.84 -7.88 3.16
N ARG A 349 19.30 -8.90 2.44
CA ARG A 349 18.65 -10.22 2.38
C ARG A 349 19.53 -11.27 3.05
N GLY A 350 18.92 -12.35 3.52
CA GLY A 350 19.67 -13.49 4.01
C GLY A 350 20.39 -14.23 2.86
N GLY A 351 21.31 -15.11 3.23
CA GLY A 351 22.08 -15.89 2.25
C GLY A 351 21.22 -16.91 1.49
N ASN A 352 21.84 -17.68 0.59
CA ASN A 352 21.16 -18.62 -0.31
C ASN A 352 20.21 -19.61 0.38
N LYS A 353 20.50 -20.01 1.63
CA LYS A 353 19.64 -20.93 2.41
C LYS A 353 18.38 -20.25 2.97
N ASN A 354 18.36 -18.93 3.09
CA ASN A 354 17.21 -18.16 3.57
C ASN A 354 17.19 -16.76 2.92
N PRO A 355 16.76 -16.64 1.64
CA PRO A 355 16.86 -15.41 0.84
C PRO A 355 15.87 -14.31 1.25
N ARG A 356 15.26 -14.42 2.44
CA ARG A 356 14.25 -13.48 2.94
C ARG A 356 14.85 -12.10 3.17
N LEU A 357 14.01 -11.08 3.01
CA LEU A 357 14.34 -9.70 3.38
C LEU A 357 14.58 -9.61 4.90
N ILE A 358 15.74 -9.11 5.29
CA ILE A 358 16.14 -8.90 6.69
C ILE A 358 15.85 -7.47 7.09
N SER A 359 16.32 -6.51 6.29
CA SER A 359 16.13 -5.08 6.56
C SER A 359 16.11 -4.26 5.28
N ARG A 360 15.52 -3.07 5.40
CA ARG A 360 15.67 -1.98 4.43
C ARG A 360 16.23 -0.78 5.16
N SER A 361 17.10 -0.03 4.51
CA SER A 361 17.76 1.15 5.09
C SER A 361 17.71 2.32 4.12
N THR A 362 17.61 3.53 4.67
CA THR A 362 17.93 4.77 3.93
C THR A 362 19.16 5.36 4.58
N HIS A 363 20.15 5.69 3.77
CA HIS A 363 21.42 6.26 4.20
C HIS A 363 21.48 7.71 3.75
N LEU A 364 22.03 8.58 4.60
CA LEU A 364 22.54 9.88 4.18
C LEU A 364 24.04 9.75 4.01
N TYR A 365 24.51 9.90 2.78
CA TYR A 365 25.93 9.87 2.44
C TYR A 365 26.45 11.27 2.16
N GLN A 366 27.73 11.48 2.47
CA GLN A 366 28.53 12.56 1.92
C GLN A 366 29.40 12.00 0.80
N LEU A 367 29.46 12.69 -0.34
CA LEU A 367 30.34 12.36 -1.45
C LEU A 367 31.80 12.66 -1.06
N LYS A 368 32.70 11.68 -1.21
CA LYS A 368 34.14 11.87 -1.03
C LYS A 368 34.81 12.30 -2.33
N ASP A 369 35.93 13.01 -2.19
CA ASP A 369 36.85 13.35 -3.28
C ASP A 369 36.18 14.05 -4.48
N ALA A 370 35.09 14.77 -4.22
CA ALA A 370 34.42 15.58 -5.23
C ALA A 370 35.30 16.78 -5.58
N PRO A 371 35.45 17.12 -6.88
CA PRO A 371 36.17 18.33 -7.27
C PRO A 371 35.59 19.58 -6.62
N ALA A 372 36.46 20.58 -6.38
CA ALA A 372 35.99 21.88 -5.92
C ALA A 372 35.13 22.57 -6.99
N GLY A 373 34.24 23.46 -6.54
CA GLY A 373 33.37 24.25 -7.41
C GLY A 373 31.89 23.88 -7.30
N ALA A 374 31.06 24.69 -7.94
CA ALA A 374 29.62 24.50 -7.97
C ALA A 374 29.23 23.40 -8.97
N TRP A 375 28.12 22.72 -8.67
CA TRP A 375 27.46 21.83 -9.62
C TRP A 375 26.86 22.62 -10.78
N GLN A 376 27.06 22.14 -12.00
CA GLN A 376 26.48 22.70 -13.22
C GLN A 376 25.66 21.62 -13.90
N LYS A 377 24.34 21.84 -14.04
CA LYS A 377 23.50 20.93 -14.81
C LYS A 377 23.87 21.07 -16.28
N VAL A 378 24.16 19.94 -16.94
CA VAL A 378 24.48 19.91 -18.37
C VAL A 378 23.22 19.68 -19.17
N GLN A 379 22.49 18.61 -18.87
CA GLN A 379 21.24 18.26 -19.56
C GLN A 379 20.43 17.21 -18.78
N ASP A 380 19.13 17.14 -19.03
CA ASP A 380 18.31 15.96 -18.72
C ASP A 380 18.62 14.80 -19.68
N VAL A 381 18.51 13.57 -19.18
CA VAL A 381 18.71 12.34 -19.93
C VAL A 381 17.36 11.73 -20.28
N GLY A 382 17.20 11.47 -21.57
CA GLY A 382 16.07 10.79 -22.17
C GLY A 382 14.76 11.59 -22.24
N THR A 383 13.82 11.08 -23.03
CA THR A 383 12.56 11.77 -23.37
C THR A 383 11.60 11.94 -22.18
N HIS A 384 11.74 11.10 -21.15
CA HIS A 384 10.96 11.16 -19.92
C HIS A 384 11.72 11.79 -18.73
N HIS A 385 12.87 12.43 -18.98
CA HIS A 385 13.67 13.11 -17.95
C HIS A 385 13.99 12.23 -16.73
N PHE A 386 14.32 10.97 -16.98
CA PHE A 386 14.48 9.94 -15.94
C PHE A 386 15.87 9.96 -15.29
N ALA A 387 16.78 10.83 -15.73
CA ALA A 387 18.07 11.10 -15.12
C ALA A 387 18.64 12.44 -15.60
N GLU A 388 19.78 12.85 -15.05
CA GLU A 388 20.45 14.11 -15.40
C GLU A 388 21.96 13.93 -15.52
N VAL A 389 22.58 14.67 -16.44
CA VAL A 389 24.03 14.83 -16.50
C VAL A 389 24.43 16.14 -15.84
N TRP A 390 25.37 16.06 -14.91
CA TRP A 390 25.90 17.19 -14.16
C TRP A 390 27.43 17.24 -14.25
N LYS A 391 27.99 18.43 -14.15
CA LYS A 391 29.44 18.69 -14.13
C LYS A 391 29.84 19.31 -12.79
N LYS A 392 30.97 18.89 -12.24
CA LYS A 392 31.64 19.53 -11.09
C LYS A 392 33.15 19.49 -11.30
N GLY A 393 33.77 20.66 -11.42
CA GLY A 393 35.13 20.76 -11.94
C GLY A 393 35.23 20.15 -13.34
N GLU A 394 36.25 19.34 -13.61
CA GLU A 394 36.41 18.65 -14.91
C GLU A 394 35.68 17.30 -15.02
N LYS A 395 34.94 16.89 -13.97
CA LYS A 395 34.26 15.59 -13.92
C LYS A 395 32.78 15.70 -14.27
N TYR A 396 32.26 14.66 -14.90
CA TYR A 396 30.84 14.50 -15.22
C TYR A 396 30.21 13.40 -14.37
N TYR A 397 28.95 13.60 -14.02
CA TYR A 397 28.19 12.73 -13.15
C TYR A 397 26.81 12.47 -13.75
N TYR A 398 26.35 11.24 -13.57
CA TYR A 398 25.01 10.81 -13.90
C TYR A 398 24.19 10.73 -12.60
N PHE A 399 23.13 11.52 -12.52
CA PHE A 399 22.18 11.53 -11.40
C PHE A 399 20.93 10.77 -11.83
N ASP A 400 20.71 9.61 -11.21
CA ASP A 400 19.60 8.72 -11.56
C ASP A 400 18.30 9.14 -10.88
N ARG A 401 17.18 9.09 -11.62
CA ARG A 401 15.84 9.27 -11.06
C ARG A 401 14.94 8.04 -11.23
N LEU A 402 15.34 7.07 -12.04
CA LEU A 402 14.59 5.83 -12.29
C LEU A 402 14.40 5.00 -11.02
N GLY A 403 15.43 4.93 -10.19
CA GLY A 403 15.36 4.24 -8.92
C GLY A 403 15.82 2.79 -8.95
N SER A 404 15.94 2.23 -7.74
CA SER A 404 16.38 0.85 -7.52
C SER A 404 15.44 -0.21 -8.10
N SER A 405 14.17 0.14 -8.37
CA SER A 405 13.19 -0.74 -9.02
C SER A 405 13.59 -1.11 -10.46
N GLN A 406 14.35 -0.22 -11.13
CA GLN A 406 14.89 -0.44 -12.47
C GLN A 406 16.27 -1.12 -12.44
N LEU A 407 16.68 -1.67 -11.29
CA LEU A 407 18.00 -2.29 -11.08
C LEU A 407 19.18 -1.34 -11.34
N ILE A 408 18.94 -0.04 -11.21
CA ILE A 408 19.98 1.01 -11.16
C ILE A 408 20.16 1.32 -9.68
N GLY A 409 21.29 0.91 -9.12
CA GLY A 409 21.44 0.84 -7.67
C GLY A 409 21.75 2.18 -7.01
N GLN A 410 22.55 3.04 -7.65
CA GLN A 410 23.03 4.28 -7.04
C GLN A 410 22.27 5.49 -7.57
N VAL A 411 22.21 6.53 -6.73
CA VAL A 411 21.63 7.84 -7.11
C VAL A 411 22.61 8.67 -7.92
N ILE A 412 23.91 8.45 -7.70
CA ILE A 412 25.00 9.21 -8.32
C ILE A 412 26.09 8.25 -8.82
N TYR A 413 26.48 8.44 -10.07
CA TYR A 413 27.61 7.77 -10.70
C TYR A 413 28.56 8.80 -11.31
N GLU A 414 29.87 8.53 -11.25
CA GLU A 414 30.85 9.27 -12.04
C GLU A 414 30.89 8.70 -13.46
N ILE A 415 30.71 9.54 -14.47
CA ILE A 415 30.73 9.14 -15.89
C ILE A 415 32.19 8.97 -16.31
N GLN A 416 32.55 7.76 -16.75
CA GLN A 416 33.89 7.43 -17.20
C GLN A 416 33.96 7.49 -18.74
N GLY A 417 34.90 8.30 -19.23
CA GLY A 417 35.21 8.39 -20.66
C GLY A 417 34.16 9.14 -21.48
N THR A 418 34.54 9.48 -22.71
CA THR A 418 33.74 10.33 -23.62
C THR A 418 32.57 9.57 -24.26
N GLN A 419 32.68 8.26 -24.47
CA GLN A 419 31.64 7.46 -25.12
C GLN A 419 30.35 7.42 -24.28
N ALA A 420 30.47 7.16 -22.98
CA ALA A 420 29.31 7.14 -22.09
C ALA A 420 28.68 8.52 -21.96
N LEU A 421 29.51 9.56 -21.86
CA LEU A 421 29.03 10.94 -21.85
C LEU A 421 28.27 11.29 -23.15
N GLN A 422 28.81 10.94 -24.32
CA GLN A 422 28.15 11.19 -25.60
C GLN A 422 26.81 10.45 -25.71
N LEU A 423 26.74 9.18 -25.28
CA LEU A 423 25.49 8.42 -25.27
C LEU A 423 24.42 9.10 -24.41
N LEU A 424 24.80 9.60 -23.23
CA LEU A 424 23.88 10.28 -22.31
C LEU A 424 23.44 11.67 -22.80
N LEU A 425 24.30 12.38 -23.54
CA LEU A 425 23.99 13.73 -24.06
C LEU A 425 23.24 13.72 -25.39
N GLN A 426 23.53 12.75 -26.27
CA GLN A 426 23.03 12.72 -27.65
C GLN A 426 21.97 11.65 -27.90
N GLY A 427 21.86 10.66 -27.01
CA GLY A 427 20.90 9.57 -27.13
C GLY A 427 19.68 9.74 -26.23
N ASP A 428 18.74 8.80 -26.38
CA ASP A 428 17.65 8.55 -25.45
C ASP A 428 17.83 7.13 -24.88
N PRO A 429 18.83 6.91 -24.00
CA PRO A 429 19.22 5.57 -23.60
C PRO A 429 18.10 4.91 -22.79
N THR A 430 17.85 3.65 -23.08
CA THR A 430 16.94 2.82 -22.28
C THR A 430 17.54 2.52 -20.91
N ALA A 431 16.69 2.15 -19.93
CA ALA A 431 17.16 1.67 -18.63
C ALA A 431 18.14 0.48 -18.77
N ASP A 432 17.97 -0.36 -19.78
CA ASP A 432 18.85 -1.50 -20.10
C ASP A 432 20.26 -1.03 -20.49
N GLU A 433 20.35 0.04 -21.26
CA GLU A 433 21.61 0.67 -21.65
C GLU A 433 22.30 1.32 -20.45
N ILE A 434 21.57 2.03 -19.58
CA ILE A 434 22.12 2.56 -18.33
C ILE A 434 22.69 1.44 -17.44
N ARG A 435 21.95 0.34 -17.29
CA ARG A 435 22.44 -0.85 -16.57
C ARG A 435 23.68 -1.45 -17.21
N LYS A 436 23.78 -1.42 -18.54
CA LYS A 436 24.97 -1.88 -19.28
C LYS A 436 26.17 -0.98 -19.00
N LEU A 437 26.01 0.35 -19.03
CA LEU A 437 27.07 1.29 -18.68
C LEU A 437 27.58 1.06 -17.25
N THR A 438 26.66 0.79 -16.32
CA THR A 438 27.01 0.47 -14.92
C THR A 438 27.81 -0.83 -14.81
N ARG A 439 27.39 -1.90 -15.51
CA ARG A 439 28.11 -3.19 -15.53
C ARG A 439 29.49 -3.12 -16.19
N GLN A 440 29.69 -2.14 -17.07
CA GLN A 440 30.94 -1.92 -17.81
C GLN A 440 31.86 -0.89 -17.13
N ASP A 441 31.54 -0.48 -15.88
CA ASP A 441 32.23 0.57 -15.13
C ASP A 441 32.34 1.93 -15.86
N GLN A 442 31.50 2.14 -16.88
CA GLN A 442 31.37 3.42 -17.58
C GLN A 442 30.53 4.42 -16.78
N LEU A 443 29.61 3.92 -15.95
CA LEU A 443 29.00 4.65 -14.85
C LEU A 443 29.54 4.07 -13.54
N LYS A 444 30.54 4.72 -12.98
CA LYS A 444 31.28 4.20 -11.83
C LYS A 444 30.66 4.70 -10.52
N SER A 445 30.52 3.80 -9.55
CA SER A 445 30.05 4.18 -8.21
C SER A 445 31.03 5.16 -7.56
N VAL A 446 30.49 6.15 -6.87
CA VAL A 446 31.29 7.17 -6.18
C VAL A 446 31.75 6.71 -4.80
N ALA A 447 32.84 7.29 -4.30
CA ALA A 447 33.28 7.09 -2.92
C ALA A 447 32.43 7.92 -1.94
N THR A 448 32.10 7.35 -0.77
CA THR A 448 31.18 7.98 0.19
C THR A 448 31.63 7.85 1.64
N THR A 449 31.10 8.73 2.49
CA THR A 449 31.08 8.60 3.96
C THR A 449 29.62 8.48 4.42
N GLU A 450 29.29 7.44 5.21
CA GLU A 450 27.99 7.35 5.89
C GLU A 450 27.90 8.42 6.97
N VAL A 451 26.95 9.34 6.85
CA VAL A 451 26.68 10.37 7.87
C VAL A 451 25.73 9.80 8.92
N LEU A 452 24.62 9.23 8.47
CA LEU A 452 23.61 8.57 9.30
C LEU A 452 22.79 7.58 8.46
N LYS A 453 21.99 6.77 9.14
CA LYS A 453 21.04 5.86 8.48
C LYS A 453 19.79 5.59 9.32
N ALA A 454 18.69 5.36 8.62
CA ALA A 454 17.48 4.74 9.16
C ALA A 454 17.43 3.28 8.72
N THR A 455 16.92 2.38 9.56
CA THR A 455 16.78 0.96 9.21
C THR A 455 15.51 0.38 9.79
N THR A 456 14.66 -0.18 8.94
CA THR A 456 13.54 -1.03 9.33
C THR A 456 13.97 -2.50 9.30
N TYR A 457 13.82 -3.21 10.41
CA TYR A 457 14.12 -4.65 10.51
C TYR A 457 12.85 -5.51 10.39
N TYR A 458 12.80 -6.42 9.42
CA TYR A 458 11.66 -7.31 9.19
C TYR A 458 11.76 -8.64 9.94
N GLN A 459 12.94 -8.96 10.44
CA GLN A 459 13.18 -10.11 11.31
C GLN A 459 13.56 -9.61 12.70
N LYS A 460 13.02 -10.24 13.76
CA LYS A 460 13.58 -10.08 15.10
C LYS A 460 15.02 -10.61 15.03
N MET A 461 16.01 -9.71 15.09
CA MET A 461 17.36 -10.10 15.46
C MET A 461 17.25 -10.68 16.86
N LEU A 462 17.36 -12.01 16.97
CA LEU A 462 17.33 -12.73 18.24
C LEU A 462 18.69 -12.56 18.96
N PHE A 463 19.21 -11.34 19.03
CA PHE A 463 20.43 -10.97 19.74
C PHE A 463 20.37 -9.48 20.11
N GLY A 464 20.36 -9.18 21.42
CA GLY A 464 20.68 -7.83 21.89
C GLY A 464 19.92 -7.25 23.09
N MET A 465 19.34 -8.04 24.01
CA MET A 465 19.17 -7.54 25.39
C MET A 465 20.47 -7.76 26.15
N ILE A 466 21.47 -6.91 25.91
CA ILE A 466 22.46 -6.54 26.92
C ILE A 466 22.65 -5.03 26.75
N ALA A 467 21.72 -4.26 27.31
CA ALA A 467 22.05 -2.95 27.82
C ALA A 467 22.89 -3.20 29.07
N LEU A 468 24.19 -2.92 29.02
CA LEU A 468 24.96 -2.68 30.24
C LEU A 468 24.77 -1.20 30.60
N PRO A 469 24.36 -0.89 31.84
CA PRO A 469 24.20 0.48 32.27
C PRO A 469 25.57 1.08 32.60
N SER A 470 25.84 2.26 32.06
CA SER A 470 26.59 3.35 32.72
C SER A 470 26.38 4.63 31.94
#